data_AF-A0A3E1D9W2-F1
#
_entry.id   AF-A0A3E1D9W2-F1
#
_cell.length_a   1.000
_cell.length_b   1.000
_cell.length_c   1.000
_cell.angle_alpha   90.00
_cell.angle_beta   90.00
_cell.angle_gamma   90.00
#
_symmetry.space_group_name_H-M   'P 1'
#
loop_
_entity.id
_entity.type
_entity.pdbx_description
1 polymer ?
#
loop_
_entity_poly.entity_id
_entity_poly.type
_entity_poly.pdbx_seq_one_letter_code
_entity_poly.pdbx_strand_id
1 'polypeptide(L)'
;MARTGQGRNAQPTLLIIGAQSVKNTDTAGQQKGYDAGKKISGIKRHITVNTQGLPHAVAMTTAEVTDREGTLQANVFWLTMVI
;
A
#
# COMPACT_ATOMS: atom_id res chain seq x y z
N MET A 1 16.45 1.45 -11.92
CA MET A 1 17.27 0.70 -12.89
C MET A 1 16.57 -0.54 -13.46
N ALA A 2 15.75 -1.29 -12.70
CA ALA A 2 15.08 -2.49 -13.22
C ALA A 2 14.25 -2.26 -14.51
N ARG A 3 13.54 -1.13 -14.63
CA ARG A 3 12.71 -0.82 -15.80
C ARG A 3 13.49 -0.32 -17.01
N THR A 4 14.48 0.55 -16.77
CA THR A 4 15.35 1.08 -17.82
C THR A 4 16.20 -0.02 -18.45
N GLY A 5 16.65 -1.00 -17.64
CA GLY A 5 17.34 -2.20 -18.15
C GLY A 5 16.47 -3.12 -19.01
N GLN A 6 15.14 -2.94 -19.00
CA GLN A 6 14.19 -3.65 -19.85
C GLN A 6 13.70 -2.77 -21.02
N GLY A 7 14.38 -1.66 -21.31
CA GLY A 7 14.01 -0.72 -22.38
C GLY A 7 12.74 0.09 -22.09
N ARG A 8 12.29 0.19 -20.83
CA ARG A 8 11.08 0.93 -20.44
C ARG A 8 11.44 2.24 -19.74
N ASN A 9 10.53 3.22 -19.80
CA ASN A 9 10.64 4.45 -19.01
C ASN A 9 10.86 4.11 -17.52
N ALA A 10 11.61 4.91 -16.78
CA ALA A 10 11.77 4.74 -15.33
C ALA A 10 10.43 4.86 -14.60
N GLN A 11 9.60 5.84 -14.96
CA GLN A 11 8.29 6.10 -14.35
C GLN A 11 7.19 5.24 -15.01
N PRO A 12 6.39 4.49 -14.22
CA PRO A 12 5.31 3.67 -14.78
C PRO A 12 4.12 4.57 -15.13
N THR A 13 3.43 4.24 -16.22
CA THR A 13 2.20 4.93 -16.63
C THR A 13 0.95 4.39 -15.95
N LEU A 14 1.04 3.18 -15.40
CA LEU A 14 -0.05 2.48 -14.73
C LEU A 14 0.48 1.75 -13.49
N LEU A 15 -0.32 1.79 -12.43
CA LEU A 15 -0.10 1.09 -11.18
C LEU A 15 -1.34 0.28 -10.82
N ILE A 16 -1.11 -0.92 -10.26
CA ILE A 16 -2.13 -1.83 -9.75
C ILE A 16 -2.01 -1.81 -8.23
N ILE A 17 -3.13 -1.65 -7.53
CA ILE A 17 -3.14 -1.54 -6.07
C ILE A 17 -3.94 -2.69 -5.47
N GLY A 18 -3.40 -3.25 -4.39
CA GLY A 18 -4.08 -4.21 -3.55
C GLY A 18 -3.99 -3.82 -2.08
N ALA A 19 -5.05 -4.08 -1.33
CA ALA A 19 -5.09 -3.87 0.10
C ALA A 19 -5.51 -5.13 0.86
N GLN A 20 -4.86 -5.39 1.98
CA GLN A 20 -5.16 -6.55 2.82
C GLN A 20 -5.23 -6.16 4.29
N SER A 21 -6.36 -6.49 4.91
CA SER A 21 -6.56 -6.38 6.35
C SER A 21 -6.02 -7.63 7.00
N VAL A 22 -5.14 -7.46 7.98
CA VAL A 22 -4.48 -8.55 8.69
C VAL A 22 -4.71 -8.39 10.18
N LYS A 23 -5.02 -9.50 10.85
CA LYS A 23 -5.12 -9.52 12.31
C LYS A 23 -3.74 -9.24 12.88
N ASN A 24 -3.65 -8.32 13.82
CA ASN A 24 -2.40 -7.98 14.47
C ASN A 24 -2.29 -8.68 15.84
N THR A 25 -1.08 -8.86 16.34
CA THR A 25 -0.80 -9.32 17.71
C THR A 25 -1.12 -8.20 18.72
N ASP A 26 -1.54 -8.55 19.94
CA ASP A 26 -1.98 -7.58 20.97
C ASP A 26 -0.92 -6.51 21.32
N THR A 27 0.35 -6.77 21.05
CA THR A 27 1.49 -5.85 21.26
C THR A 27 1.57 -4.69 20.27
N ALA A 28 0.73 -4.65 19.23
CA ALA A 28 0.76 -3.58 18.23
C ALA A 28 0.27 -2.20 18.71
N GLY A 29 -0.11 -2.06 19.98
CA GLY A 29 -0.47 -0.79 20.58
C GLY A 29 -1.75 -0.16 20.01
N GLN A 30 -1.79 1.18 20.02
CA GLN A 30 -2.96 2.01 19.64
C GLN A 30 -3.25 2.06 18.13
N GLN A 31 -2.36 1.53 17.28
CA GLN A 31 -2.49 1.59 15.82
C GLN A 31 -3.21 0.34 15.28
N LYS A 32 -4.43 0.09 15.77
CA LYS A 32 -5.32 -0.94 15.24
C LYS A 32 -6.73 -0.38 15.09
N GLY A 33 -7.46 -0.90 14.13
CA GLY A 33 -8.90 -0.69 14.08
C GLY A 33 -9.60 -1.87 13.44
N TYR A 34 -10.81 -1.68 12.89
CA TYR A 34 -11.70 -2.80 12.56
C TYR A 34 -12.24 -2.72 11.13
N ASP A 35 -11.90 -3.73 10.34
CA ASP A 35 -12.50 -3.94 9.03
C ASP A 35 -13.79 -4.76 9.20
N ALA A 36 -14.94 -4.09 9.12
CA ALA A 36 -16.24 -4.75 9.25
C ALA A 36 -16.55 -5.71 8.08
N GLY A 37 -16.04 -5.42 6.88
CA GLY A 37 -16.25 -6.26 5.70
C GLY A 37 -15.53 -7.60 5.81
N LYS A 38 -14.36 -7.63 6.45
CA LYS A 38 -13.57 -8.85 6.69
C LYS A 38 -13.69 -9.40 8.11
N LYS A 39 -14.34 -8.66 9.00
CA LYS A 39 -14.44 -8.93 10.45
C LYS A 39 -13.07 -9.08 11.12
N ILE A 40 -12.11 -8.25 10.73
CA ILE A 40 -10.72 -8.30 11.21
C ILE A 40 -10.44 -7.06 12.05
N SER A 41 -9.99 -7.28 13.29
CA SER A 41 -9.36 -6.25 14.11
C SER A 41 -7.85 -6.27 13.89
N GLY A 42 -7.28 -5.17 13.42
CA GLY A 42 -5.85 -5.09 13.13
C GLY A 42 -5.48 -3.89 12.26
N ILE A 43 -4.57 -4.14 11.32
CA ILE A 43 -4.04 -3.15 10.37
C ILE A 43 -4.41 -3.54 8.95
N LYS A 44 -4.34 -2.58 8.04
CA LYS A 44 -4.48 -2.80 6.59
C LYS A 44 -3.22 -2.33 5.88
N ARG A 45 -2.64 -3.24 5.09
CA ARG A 45 -1.49 -2.95 4.23
C ARG A 45 -1.97 -2.65 2.82
N HIS A 46 -1.47 -1.58 2.25
CA HIS A 46 -1.74 -1.14 0.88
C HIS A 46 -0.45 -1.28 0.09
N ILE A 47 -0.48 -2.01 -1.03
CA ILE A 47 0.68 -2.24 -1.86
C ILE A 47 0.33 -1.83 -3.28
N THR A 48 1.21 -1.02 -3.86
CA THR A 48 1.10 -0.57 -5.24
C THR A 48 2.24 -1.19 -6.04
N VAL A 49 1.92 -1.85 -7.15
CA VAL A 49 2.88 -2.47 -8.08
C VAL A 49 2.68 -1.93 -9.48
N ASN A 50 3.72 -1.97 -10.31
CA ASN A 50 3.56 -1.73 -11.74
C ASN A 50 3.14 -3.00 -12.50
N THR A 51 2.93 -2.88 -13.81
CA THR A 51 2.52 -4.01 -14.67
C THR A 51 3.55 -5.12 -14.81
N GLN A 52 4.79 -4.91 -14.35
CA GLN A 52 5.85 -5.93 -14.30
C GLN A 52 5.94 -6.59 -12.92
N GLY A 53 5.02 -6.27 -12.00
CA GLY A 53 5.02 -6.79 -10.63
C GLY A 53 6.07 -6.14 -9.72
N LEU A 54 6.75 -5.08 -10.16
CA LEU A 54 7.73 -4.41 -9.31
C LEU A 54 7.01 -3.51 -8.30
N PRO A 55 7.35 -3.60 -7.00
CA PRO A 55 6.81 -2.71 -5.97
C PRO A 55 7.08 -1.24 -6.27
N HIS A 56 6.07 -0.41 -6.06
CA HIS A 56 6.14 1.04 -6.21
C HIS A 56 6.04 1.73 -4.85
N ALA A 57 5.01 1.41 -4.06
CA ALA A 57 4.78 1.99 -2.75
C ALA A 57 4.11 0.99 -1.80
N VAL A 58 4.31 1.19 -0.51
CA VAL A 58 3.65 0.46 0.57
C VAL A 58 3.19 1.45 1.63
N ALA A 59 1.96 1.30 2.12
CA ALA A 59 1.48 2.01 3.30
C ALA A 59 0.80 1.03 4.27
N MET A 60 0.86 1.36 5.56
CA MET A 60 0.14 0.65 6.61
C MET A 60 -0.78 1.62 7.32
N THR A 61 -2.03 1.21 7.50
CA THR A 61 -3.07 1.98 8.17
C THR A 61 -3.78 1.09 9.18
N THR A 62 -4.66 1.67 10.00
CA THR A 62 -5.65 0.90 10.75
C THR A 62 -6.63 0.21 9.79
N ALA A 63 -7.26 -0.90 10.22
CA ALA A 63 -7.98 -1.81 9.32
C ALA A 63 -9.27 -1.23 8.72
N GLU A 64 -9.87 -0.23 9.36
CA GLU A 64 -11.07 0.48 8.92
C GLU A 64 -10.83 1.43 7.73
N VAL A 65 -9.57 1.86 7.53
CA VAL A 65 -9.23 2.78 6.44
C VAL A 65 -9.56 2.14 5.10
N THR A 66 -10.22 2.90 4.23
CA THR A 66 -10.63 2.40 2.92
C THR A 66 -9.44 2.20 1.99
N ASP A 67 -9.56 1.28 1.03
CA ASP A 67 -8.50 0.98 0.09
C ASP A 67 -8.12 2.22 -0.73
N ARG A 68 -9.11 3.06 -1.09
CA ARG A 68 -8.88 4.34 -1.79
C ARG A 68 -8.04 5.30 -0.96
N GLU A 69 -8.39 5.49 0.31
CA GLU A 69 -7.69 6.43 1.19
C GLU A 69 -6.26 5.97 1.49
N GLY A 70 -6.07 4.69 1.82
CA GLY A 70 -4.74 4.13 2.03
C GLY A 70 -3.87 4.12 0.78
N THR A 71 -4.47 4.00 -0.40
CA THR A 71 -3.77 4.18 -1.69
C THR A 71 -3.23 5.60 -1.83
N LEU A 72 -4.06 6.62 -1.57
CA LEU A 72 -3.64 8.01 -1.67
C LEU A 72 -2.49 8.29 -0.70
N GLN A 73 -2.56 7.75 0.52
CA GLN A 73 -1.47 7.85 1.48
C GLN A 73 -0.18 7.19 0.98
N ALA A 74 -0.26 5.98 0.41
CA ALA A 74 0.89 5.29 -0.16
C ALA A 74 1.55 6.06 -1.30
N ASN A 75 0.75 6.66 -2.18
CA ASN A 75 1.24 7.34 -3.38
C ASN A 75 1.74 8.76 -3.08
N VAL A 76 1.10 9.49 -2.17
CA VAL A 76 1.56 10.80 -1.71
C VAL A 76 2.88 10.65 -0.96
N PHE A 77 2.99 9.66 -0.07
CA PHE A 77 4.22 9.39 0.66
C PHE A 77 5.39 9.07 -0.29
N TRP A 78 5.13 8.31 -1.37
CA TRP A 78 6.14 8.04 -2.40
C TRP A 78 6.58 9.31 -3.14
N LEU A 79 5.63 10.16 -3.56
CA LEU A 79 5.94 11.40 -4.28
C LEU A 79 6.78 12.36 -3.42
N THR A 80 6.46 12.49 -2.13
CA THR A 80 7.18 13.40 -1.21
C THR A 80 8.56 12.91 -0.78
N MET A 81 8.88 11.62 -0.93
CA MET A 81 10.21 11.06 -0.60
C MET A 81 11.13 10.97 -1.82
N VAL A 82 10.64 11.23 -3.04
CA VAL A 82 11.37 11.02 -4.30
C VAL A 82 11.51 12.31 -5.14
N ILE A 83 10.97 13.43 -4.65
CA ILE A 83 11.37 14.80 -5.05
C ILE A 83 12.27 15.41 -3.98
#